data_AF-A0A9W8AS19-F1
#
_entry.id   AF-A0A9W8AS19-F1
#
_cell.length_a   1.000
_cell.length_b   1.000
_cell.length_c   1.000
_cell.angle_alpha   90.00
_cell.angle_beta   90.00
_cell.angle_gamma   90.00
#
_symmetry.space_group_name_H-M   'P 1'
#
loop_
_entity.id
_entity.type
_entity.pdbx_description
1 polymer ?
#
loop_
_entity_poly.entity_id
_entity_poly.type
_entity_poly.pdbx_seq_one_letter_code
_entity_poly.pdbx_strand_id
1 'polypeptide(L)' 'MIPQERDYIARKPGIVADLVAAVNDKSPKGGVDVPVQPLLQLLNSHPDYVTTSSCSGRVAV' A
#
# COMPACT_ATOMS: atom_id res chain seq x y z
N MET A 1 -6.30 6.58 23.67
CA MET A 1 -6.20 5.82 22.42
C MET A 1 -7.59 5.33 22.05
N ILE A 2 -8.15 5.84 20.96
CA ILE A 2 -9.50 5.46 20.52
C ILE A 2 -9.45 4.04 19.90
N PRO A 3 -10.53 3.24 19.96
CA PRO A 3 -10.54 1.88 19.43
C PRO A 3 -10.04 1.78 17.98
N GLN A 4 -10.42 2.73 17.12
CA GLN A 4 -10.02 2.81 15.72
C GLN A 4 -8.49 2.96 15.53
N GLU A 5 -7.83 3.67 16.43
CA GLU A 5 -6.39 3.93 16.38
C GLU A 5 -5.59 2.66 16.72
N ARG A 6 -6.08 1.85 17.66
CA ARG A 6 -5.52 0.53 17.97
C ARG A 6 -5.64 -0.42 16.79
N ASP A 7 -6.82 -0.47 16.17
CA ASP A 7 -7.06 -1.33 15.02
C ASP A 7 -6.17 -0.94 13.84
N TYR A 8 -5.99 0.36 13.62
CA TYR A 8 -5.11 0.89 12.61
C TYR A 8 -3.66 0.44 12.81
N ILE A 9 -3.10 0.66 14.01
CA ILE A 9 -1.72 0.26 14.35
C ILE A 9 -1.54 -1.26 14.24
N ALA A 10 -2.52 -2.05 14.65
CA ALA A 10 -2.45 -3.50 14.57
C ALA A 10 -2.47 -4.03 13.13
N ARG A 11 -3.22 -3.37 12.22
CA ARG A 11 -3.41 -3.84 10.84
C ARG A 11 -2.35 -3.33 9.87
N LYS A 12 -1.84 -2.12 10.09
CA LYS A 12 -0.91 -1.46 9.16
C LYS A 12 0.29 -2.33 8.76
N PRO A 13 1.01 -3.01 9.67
CA PRO A 13 2.18 -3.82 9.30
C PRO A 13 1.82 -4.95 8.32
N GLY A 14 0.67 -5.61 8.52
CA GLY A 14 0.18 -6.66 7.63
C GLY A 14 -0.16 -6.12 6.25
N ILE A 15 -0.82 -4.96 6.16
CA ILE A 15 -1.14 -4.31 4.89
C ILE A 15 0.13 -3.96 4.10
N VAL A 16 1.14 -3.40 4.77
CA VAL A 16 2.41 -3.04 4.13
C VAL A 16 3.17 -4.29 3.67
N ALA A 17 3.19 -5.35 4.49
CA ALA A 17 3.82 -6.62 4.14
C ALA A 17 3.17 -7.27 2.91
N ASP A 18 1.84 -7.32 2.87
CA ASP A 18 1.08 -7.85 1.73
C ASP A 18 1.35 -7.07 0.44
N LEU A 19 1.44 -5.73 0.54
CA LEU A 19 1.71 -4.84 -0.59
C LEU A 19 3.13 -5.05 -1.15
N VAL A 20 4.13 -5.22 -0.27
CA VAL A 20 5.53 -5.45 -0.67
C VAL A 20 5.72 -6.85 -1.26
N ALA A 21 5.09 -7.85 -0.67
CA ALA A 21 5.22 -9.24 -1.10
C ALA A 21 4.34 -9.59 -2.32
N ALA A 22 3.46 -8.66 -2.75
CA ALA A 22 2.49 -8.86 -3.83
C ALA A 22 1.61 -10.12 -3.67
N VAL A 23 1.43 -10.60 -2.43
CA VAL A 23 0.76 -11.88 -2.11
C VAL A 23 -0.70 -11.87 -2.53
N ASN A 24 -1.36 -10.73 -2.40
CA ASN A 24 -2.77 -10.52 -2.77
C ASN A 24 -2.89 -9.52 -3.93
N ASP A 25 -1.88 -9.43 -4.79
CA ASP A 25 -1.94 -8.49 -5.90
C ASP A 25 -2.96 -8.94 -6.96
N LYS A 26 -3.99 -8.10 -7.14
CA LYS A 26 -5.04 -8.29 -8.14
C LYS A 26 -4.79 -7.45 -9.40
N SER A 27 -3.69 -6.72 -9.44
CA SER A 27 -3.25 -5.98 -10.62
C SER A 27 -2.92 -6.95 -11.75
N PRO A 28 -3.39 -6.69 -12.99
CA PRO A 28 -2.93 -7.44 -14.16
C PRO A 28 -1.42 -7.37 -14.39
N LYS A 29 -0.73 -6.42 -13.74
CA LYS A 29 0.73 -6.24 -13.83
C LYS A 29 1.50 -7.19 -12.90
N GLY A 30 0.87 -7.75 -11.87
CA GLY A 30 1.55 -8.59 -10.87
C GLY A 30 2.53 -7.85 -9.96
N GLY A 31 2.40 -6.52 -9.87
CA GLY A 31 3.04 -5.72 -8.82
C GLY A 31 2.59 -4.26 -8.83
N VAL A 32 3.11 -3.52 -7.84
CA VAL A 32 3.06 -2.06 -7.82
C VAL A 32 3.86 -1.48 -8.98
N ASP A 33 3.35 -0.40 -9.56
CA ASP A 33 4.04 0.34 -10.61
C ASP A 33 5.36 0.94 -10.13
N VAL A 34 6.47 0.60 -10.82
CA VAL A 34 7.82 1.11 -10.50
C VAL A 34 7.84 2.65 -10.32
N PRO A 35 7.18 3.47 -11.17
CA PRO A 35 7.19 4.92 -11.00
C PRO A 35 6.55 5.43 -9.71
N VAL A 36 5.56 4.73 -9.15
CA VAL A 36 4.86 5.17 -7.91
C VAL A 36 5.48 4.58 -6.64
N GLN A 37 6.33 3.56 -6.77
CA GLN A 37 6.93 2.86 -5.64
C GLN A 37 7.63 3.77 -4.62
N PRO A 38 8.44 4.79 -5.01
CA PRO A 38 9.07 5.70 -4.04
C PRO A 38 8.06 6.50 -3.21
N LEU A 39 6.93 6.91 -3.83
CA LEU A 39 5.87 7.63 -3.14
C LEU A 39 5.15 6.73 -2.13
N LEU A 40 4.86 5.47 -2.50
CA LEU A 40 4.25 4.53 -1.57
C LEU A 40 5.16 4.22 -0.38
N GLN A 41 6.48 4.09 -0.61
CA GLN A 41 7.45 3.91 0.48
C GLN A 41 7.47 5.11 1.43
N LEU A 42 7.47 6.34 0.88
CA LEU A 42 7.41 7.55 1.69
C LEU A 42 6.14 7.61 2.55
N LEU A 43 4.96 7.38 1.95
CA LEU A 43 3.69 7.43 2.67
C LEU A 43 3.59 6.34 3.75
N ASN A 44 4.00 5.10 3.44
CA ASN A 44 3.94 4.00 4.42
C ASN A 44 4.96 4.13 5.55
N SER A 45 6.02 4.93 5.37
CA SER A 45 6.97 5.24 6.44
C SER A 45 6.36 6.13 7.53
N HIS A 46 5.33 6.90 7.20
CA HIS A 46 4.69 7.81 8.15
C HIS A 46 3.70 7.05 9.04
N PRO A 47 3.74 7.18 10.38
CA PRO A 47 2.94 6.39 11.32
C PRO A 47 1.45 6.39 11.02
N ASP A 48 0.89 7.54 10.63
CA ASP A 48 -0.56 7.73 10.46
C ASP A 48 -1.09 7.49 9.04
N TYR A 49 -0.23 7.11 8.09
CA TYR A 49 -0.64 6.82 6.72
C TYR A 49 -0.31 5.39 6.31
N VAL A 50 -1.20 4.81 5.51
CA VAL A 50 -0.99 3.52 4.85
C VAL A 50 -1.58 3.60 3.45
N THR A 51 -0.85 3.10 2.46
CA THR A 51 -1.34 2.96 1.09
C THR A 51 -1.85 1.54 0.88
N THR A 52 -2.91 1.39 0.11
CA THR A 52 -3.47 0.09 -0.27
C THR A 52 -3.22 -0.15 -1.77
N SER A 53 -4.26 -0.42 -2.55
CA SER A 53 -4.17 -0.50 -4.02
C SER A 53 -3.82 0.87 -4.61
N SER A 54 -2.73 0.96 -5.36
CA SER A 54 -2.28 2.22 -5.99
C SER A 54 -1.60 1.94 -7.34
N CYS A 55 -1.69 2.87 -8.28
CA CYS A 55 -1.09 2.76 -9.61
C CYS A 55 -0.48 4.10 -10.06
N SER A 56 0.37 4.07 -11.08
CA SER A 56 0.97 5.28 -11.67
C SER A 56 0.19 5.81 -12.89
N GLY A 57 -1.05 5.35 -13.08
CA GLY A 57 -1.84 5.61 -14.29
C GLY A 57 -1.51 4.68 -15.47
N ARG A 58 -2.45 4.60 -16.42
CA ARG A 58 -2.32 3.80 -17.66
C ARG A 58 -3.15 4.44 -18.77
N VAL A 59 -2.64 4.41 -20.00
CA VAL A 59 -3.41 4.73 -21.22
C VAL A 59 -4.17 3.49 -21.68
N ALA A 60 -5.47 3.64 -21.96
CA ALA A 60 -6.33 2.59 -22.52
C ALA A 60 -6.83 3.02 -23.89
N VAL A 61 -7.00 2.06 -24.80
CA VAL A 61 -7.51 2.24 -26.17
C VAL A 61 -8.75 1.39 -26.35
#